data_AF-A0A843KPC7-F1
#
_entry.id   AF-A0A843KPC7-F1
#
_cell.length_a   1.000
_cell.length_b   1.000
_cell.length_c   1.000
_cell.angle_alpha   90.00
_cell.angle_beta   90.00
_cell.angle_gamma   90.00
#
_symmetry.space_group_name_H-M   'P 1'
#
loop_
_entity.id
_entity.type
_entity.pdbx_description
1 polymer ?
#
loop_
_entity_poly.entity_id
_entity_poly.type
_entity_poly.pdbx_seq_one_letter_code
_entity_poly.pdbx_strand_id
1 'polypeptide(L)'
;MARPCGPCSDKRRIGLDRRLLEKDLTGESFRRIAEDFGYSETALRRHLENHIAADVGDIKAIMEQAREEALEEARLQEMADLREEVTSSAKDSMAARLENAASFIDQLREVRGKAAGLLDQAEASQDMRAAGTFLRELREQIRLWAELEGRIASPPQITLITSPEWVEVRSLVINALEPYPEAREAVVHAIRGR
;
A
#
# COMPACT_ATOMS: atom_id res chain seq x y z
N MET A 1 -38.89 6.32 -44.46
CA MET A 1 -37.43 6.49 -44.37
C MET A 1 -37.14 7.95 -44.10
N ALA A 2 -36.30 8.27 -43.11
CA ALA A 2 -35.87 9.64 -42.86
C ALA A 2 -35.13 10.16 -44.10
N ARG A 3 -35.41 11.40 -44.53
CA ARG A 3 -34.67 12.00 -45.65
C ARG A 3 -33.20 12.17 -45.22
N PRO A 4 -32.23 11.79 -46.07
CA PRO A 4 -30.83 12.02 -45.74
C PRO A 4 -30.58 13.51 -45.53
N CYS A 5 -29.80 13.86 -44.51
CA CYS A 5 -29.44 15.23 -44.23
C CYS A 5 -28.61 15.78 -45.41
N GLY A 6 -29.12 16.81 -46.09
CA GLY A 6 -28.46 17.45 -47.23
C GLY A 6 -27.07 17.99 -46.89
N PRO A 7 -26.90 18.76 -45.79
CA PRO A 7 -25.61 19.21 -45.28
C PRO A 7 -24.59 18.09 -45.03
N CYS A 8 -25.02 16.91 -44.55
CA CYS A 8 -24.11 15.77 -44.33
C CYS A 8 -23.54 15.20 -45.64
N SER A 9 -24.24 15.36 -46.77
CA SER A 9 -23.86 14.78 -48.06
C SER A 9 -23.12 15.77 -48.98
N ASP A 10 -22.90 17.01 -48.55
CA ASP A 10 -22.13 18.00 -49.31
C ASP A 10 -20.63 17.67 -49.25
N LYS A 11 -19.92 17.80 -50.37
CA LYS A 11 -18.46 17.72 -50.43
C LYS A 11 -17.78 18.77 -49.55
N ARG A 12 -18.48 19.86 -49.25
CA ARG A 12 -18.01 20.96 -48.38
C ARG A 12 -18.42 20.78 -46.91
N ARG A 13 -18.90 19.61 -46.50
CA ARG A 13 -19.33 19.31 -45.12
C ARG A 13 -18.33 19.79 -44.08
N ILE A 14 -17.04 19.47 -44.22
CA ILE A 14 -16.00 19.82 -43.23
C ILE A 14 -15.92 21.34 -43.02
N GLY A 15 -16.00 22.12 -44.10
CA GLY A 15 -15.96 23.59 -44.03
C GLY A 15 -17.25 24.19 -43.44
N LEU A 16 -18.40 23.57 -43.73
CA LEU A 16 -19.68 23.94 -43.14
C LEU A 16 -19.71 23.64 -41.64
N ASP A 17 -19.33 22.42 -41.24
CA ASP A 17 -19.33 21.95 -39.85
C ASP A 17 -18.42 22.81 -38.98
N ARG A 18 -17.22 23.14 -39.50
CA ARG A 18 -16.29 24.06 -38.85
C ARG A 18 -16.89 25.44 -38.61
N ARG A 19 -17.49 26.06 -39.64
CA ARG A 19 -18.12 27.38 -39.50
C ARG A 19 -19.30 27.36 -38.54
N LEU A 20 -20.08 26.27 -38.52
CA LEU A 20 -21.19 26.10 -37.57
C LEU A 20 -20.72 25.99 -36.12
N LEU A 21 -19.59 25.29 -35.86
CA LEU A 21 -18.99 25.18 -34.53
C LEU A 21 -18.31 26.48 -34.07
N GLU A 22 -17.65 27.19 -34.98
CA GLU A 22 -16.94 28.44 -34.68
C GLU A 22 -17.86 29.66 -34.67
N LYS A 23 -19.13 29.51 -35.07
CA LYS A 23 -20.11 30.59 -35.27
C LYS A 23 -20.24 31.52 -34.05
N ASP A 24 -20.30 30.96 -32.84
CA ASP A 24 -20.45 31.74 -31.61
C ASP A 24 -19.17 32.50 -31.22
N LEU A 25 -18.00 32.05 -31.70
CA LEU A 25 -16.70 32.71 -31.51
C LEU A 25 -16.45 33.81 -32.56
N THR A 26 -16.90 33.59 -33.79
CA THR A 26 -16.70 34.50 -34.93
C THR A 26 -17.80 35.54 -35.09
N GLY A 27 -18.91 35.41 -34.36
CA GLY A 27 -20.07 36.30 -34.43
C GLY A 27 -20.88 36.13 -35.72
N GLU A 28 -20.68 35.02 -36.45
CA GLU A 28 -21.46 34.72 -37.65
C GLU A 28 -22.92 34.39 -37.28
N SER A 29 -23.87 34.66 -38.18
CA SER A 29 -25.26 34.28 -37.99
C SER A 29 -25.57 33.03 -38.82
N PHE A 30 -26.48 32.18 -38.33
CA PHE A 30 -26.97 31.03 -39.11
C PHE A 30 -27.51 31.45 -40.47
N ARG A 31 -28.07 32.66 -40.56
CA ARG A 31 -28.56 33.26 -41.80
C ARG A 31 -27.44 33.47 -42.82
N ARG A 32 -26.30 34.03 -42.41
CA ARG A 32 -25.14 34.27 -43.29
C ARG A 32 -24.53 32.96 -43.79
N ILE A 33 -24.40 31.97 -42.91
CA ILE A 33 -23.90 30.64 -43.26
C ILE A 33 -24.89 29.92 -44.21
N ALA A 34 -26.19 30.07 -43.98
CA ALA A 34 -27.24 29.56 -44.86
C ALA A 34 -27.15 30.15 -46.28
N GLU A 35 -26.94 31.46 -46.41
CA GLU A 35 -26.78 32.15 -47.69
C GLU A 35 -25.50 31.69 -48.43
N ASP A 36 -24.36 31.58 -47.73
CA ASP A 36 -23.08 31.17 -48.33
C ASP A 36 -23.08 29.72 -48.85
N PHE A 37 -23.77 28.81 -48.15
CA PHE A 37 -23.79 27.38 -48.49
C PHE A 37 -25.04 26.93 -49.23
N GLY A 38 -26.09 27.75 -49.30
CA GLY A 38 -27.32 27.46 -50.04
C GLY A 38 -28.30 26.53 -49.33
N TYR A 39 -28.27 26.49 -47.99
CA TYR A 39 -29.16 25.65 -47.17
C TYR A 39 -30.09 26.50 -46.30
N SER A 40 -31.23 25.95 -45.86
CA SER A 40 -32.09 26.67 -44.92
C SER A 40 -31.49 26.69 -43.51
N GLU A 41 -31.75 27.77 -42.76
CA GLU A 41 -31.34 27.88 -41.36
C GLU A 41 -31.84 26.69 -40.51
N THR A 42 -33.07 26.22 -40.77
CA THR A 42 -33.64 25.06 -40.05
C THR A 42 -32.97 23.74 -40.42
N ALA A 43 -32.34 23.63 -41.58
CA ALA A 43 -31.52 22.47 -41.95
C ALA A 43 -30.16 22.53 -41.27
N LEU A 44 -29.52 23.71 -41.23
CA LEU A 44 -28.24 23.91 -40.54
C LEU A 44 -28.36 23.69 -39.03
N ARG A 45 -29.44 24.16 -38.40
CA ARG A 45 -29.69 23.96 -36.96
C ARG A 45 -29.86 22.48 -36.61
N ARG A 46 -30.67 21.75 -37.39
CA ARG A 46 -30.86 20.30 -37.21
C ARG A 46 -29.60 19.50 -37.49
N HIS A 47 -28.76 19.97 -38.40
CA HIS A 47 -27.46 19.36 -38.70
C HIS A 47 -26.46 19.54 -37.54
N LEU A 48 -26.39 20.75 -36.98
CA LEU A 48 -25.58 21.05 -35.81
C LEU A 48 -26.01 20.22 -34.58
N GLU A 49 -27.31 20.19 -34.29
CA GLU A 49 -27.85 19.51 -33.09
C GLU A 49 -27.78 17.99 -33.17
N ASN A 50 -28.12 17.38 -34.31
CA ASN A 50 -28.27 15.92 -34.39
C ASN A 50 -27.03 15.19 -34.89
N HIS A 51 -26.15 15.86 -35.63
CA HIS A 51 -25.00 15.21 -36.26
C HIS A 51 -23.69 15.75 -35.69
N ILE A 52 -23.47 17.06 -35.76
CA ILE A 52 -22.18 17.62 -35.31
C ILE A 52 -22.02 17.48 -33.78
N ALA A 53 -23.05 17.82 -33.00
CA ALA A 53 -22.97 17.71 -31.53
C ALA A 53 -22.81 16.24 -31.07
N ALA A 54 -23.43 15.29 -31.78
CA ALA A 54 -23.27 13.87 -31.52
C ALA A 54 -21.84 13.41 -31.85
N ASP A 55 -21.32 13.72 -33.04
CA ASP A 55 -19.97 13.35 -33.48
C ASP A 55 -18.90 13.93 -32.53
N VAL A 56 -19.05 15.18 -32.07
CA VAL A 56 -18.12 15.81 -31.11
C VAL A 56 -18.22 15.15 -29.72
N GLY A 57 -19.43 14.78 -29.29
CA GLY A 57 -19.64 14.04 -28.06
C GLY A 57 -18.94 12.68 -28.08
N ASP A 58 -19.06 11.94 -29.17
CA ASP A 58 -18.42 10.62 -29.36
C ASP A 58 -16.90 10.74 -29.37
N ILE A 59 -16.34 11.73 -30.08
CA ILE A 59 -14.89 11.99 -30.08
C ILE A 59 -14.41 12.35 -28.68
N LYS A 60 -15.15 13.19 -27.95
CA LYS A 60 -14.78 13.56 -26.58
C LYS A 60 -14.78 12.34 -25.67
N ALA A 61 -15.79 11.46 -25.78
CA ALA A 61 -15.85 10.24 -24.99
C ALA A 61 -14.66 9.30 -25.28
N ILE A 62 -14.28 9.13 -26.55
CA ILE A 62 -13.10 8.34 -26.95
C ILE A 62 -11.81 8.94 -26.38
N MET A 63 -11.67 10.27 -26.45
CA MET A 63 -10.49 10.98 -25.92
C MET A 63 -10.41 10.90 -24.40
N GLU A 64 -11.54 10.95 -23.71
CA GLU A 64 -11.63 10.83 -22.26
C GLU A 64 -11.26 9.41 -21.80
N GLN A 65 -11.79 8.38 -22.48
CA GLN A 65 -11.40 6.99 -22.26
C GLN A 65 -9.91 6.75 -22.48
N ALA A 66 -9.36 7.22 -23.60
CA ALA A 66 -7.92 7.07 -23.88
C ALA A 66 -7.04 7.80 -22.86
N ARG A 67 -7.52 8.94 -22.33
CA ARG A 67 -6.83 9.69 -21.27
C ARG A 67 -6.86 8.94 -19.94
N GLU A 68 -8.00 8.34 -19.60
CA GLU A 68 -8.14 7.52 -18.39
C GLU A 68 -7.25 6.29 -18.46
N GLU A 69 -7.25 5.57 -19.59
CA GLU A 69 -6.37 4.42 -19.81
C GLU A 69 -4.88 4.79 -19.70
N ALA A 70 -4.46 5.87 -20.37
CA ALA A 70 -3.08 6.35 -20.29
C ALA A 70 -2.67 6.77 -18.87
N LEU A 71 -3.60 7.35 -18.10
CA LEU A 71 -3.35 7.72 -16.71
C LEU A 71 -3.20 6.48 -15.81
N GLU A 72 -4.03 5.46 -16.01
CA GLU A 72 -3.95 4.21 -15.26
C GLU A 72 -2.69 3.42 -15.63
N GLU A 73 -2.29 3.38 -16.90
CA GLU A 73 -1.01 2.80 -17.32
C GLU A 73 0.19 3.49 -16.66
N ALA A 74 0.21 4.83 -16.66
CA ALA A 74 1.25 5.61 -15.99
C ALA A 74 1.29 5.33 -14.48
N ARG A 75 0.13 5.26 -13.84
CA ARG A 75 0.01 4.93 -12.40
C ARG A 75 0.52 3.52 -12.09
N LEU A 76 0.18 2.53 -12.93
CA LEU A 76 0.65 1.16 -12.78
C LEU A 76 2.18 1.08 -12.93
N GLN A 77 2.74 1.85 -13.86
CA GLN A 77 4.18 1.93 -14.06
C GLN A 77 4.89 2.57 -12.85
N GLU A 78 4.40 3.72 -12.36
CA GLU A 78 4.94 4.34 -11.14
C GLU A 78 4.88 3.40 -9.93
N MET A 79 3.76 2.68 -9.76
CA MET A 79 3.62 1.70 -8.68
C MET A 79 4.57 0.50 -8.84
N ALA A 80 4.88 0.09 -10.06
CA ALA A 80 5.84 -0.97 -10.33
C ALA A 80 7.27 -0.53 -9.98
N ASP A 81 7.65 0.70 -10.36
CA ASP A 81 8.96 1.28 -10.05
C ASP A 81 9.14 1.46 -8.54
N LEU A 82 8.13 2.00 -7.86
CA LEU A 82 8.13 2.12 -6.38
C LEU A 82 8.23 0.76 -5.70
N ARG A 83 7.52 -0.26 -6.22
CA ARG A 83 7.60 -1.62 -5.68
C ARG A 83 9.02 -2.18 -5.84
N GLU A 84 9.66 -1.98 -6.98
CA GLU A 84 11.03 -2.41 -7.19
C GLU A 84 11.99 -1.73 -6.22
N GLU A 85 11.92 -0.41 -6.07
CA GLU A 85 12.74 0.37 -5.13
C GLU A 85 12.53 -0.06 -3.67
N VAL A 86 11.29 -0.28 -3.24
CA VAL A 86 11.01 -0.78 -1.89
C VAL A 86 11.58 -2.18 -1.70
N THR A 87 11.50 -3.06 -2.72
CA THR A 87 12.06 -4.42 -2.60
C THR A 87 13.58 -4.44 -2.59
N SER A 88 14.27 -3.56 -3.31
CA SER A 88 15.74 -3.45 -3.25
C SER A 88 16.18 -2.88 -1.90
N SER A 89 15.57 -1.79 -1.45
CA SER A 89 15.82 -1.19 -0.14
C SER A 89 15.56 -2.18 1.02
N ALA A 90 14.48 -2.95 0.95
CA ALA A 90 14.18 -4.00 1.94
C ALA A 90 15.23 -5.12 1.93
N LYS A 91 15.71 -5.54 0.75
CA LYS A 91 16.79 -6.55 0.63
C LYS A 91 18.09 -6.02 1.21
N ASP A 92 18.43 -4.77 0.95
CA ASP A 92 19.66 -4.13 1.46
C ASP A 92 19.59 -3.99 2.99
N SER A 93 18.46 -3.56 3.53
CA SER A 93 18.21 -3.50 4.98
C SER A 93 18.28 -4.89 5.62
N MET A 94 17.69 -5.91 4.99
CA MET A 94 17.77 -7.28 5.49
C MET A 94 19.22 -7.82 5.45
N ALA A 95 19.96 -7.57 4.36
CA ALA A 95 21.36 -7.95 4.23
C ALA A 95 22.22 -7.29 5.31
N ALA A 96 22.05 -5.98 5.54
CA ALA A 96 22.74 -5.25 6.60
C ALA A 96 22.41 -5.81 8.00
N ARG A 97 21.16 -6.19 8.25
CA ARG A 97 20.76 -6.82 9.52
C ARG A 97 21.41 -8.19 9.72
N LEU A 98 21.52 -9.00 8.66
CA LEU A 98 22.17 -10.30 8.69
C LEU A 98 23.68 -10.17 8.90
N GLU A 99 24.33 -9.21 8.25
CA GLU A 99 25.76 -8.94 8.43
C GLU A 99 26.06 -8.48 9.87
N ASN A 100 25.24 -7.58 10.42
CA ASN A 100 25.35 -7.18 11.83
C ASN A 100 25.18 -8.37 12.78
N ALA A 101 24.19 -9.25 12.52
CA ALA A 101 23.99 -10.46 13.33
C ALA A 101 25.20 -11.40 13.26
N ALA A 102 25.79 -11.59 12.07
CA ALA A 102 27.01 -12.38 11.91
C ALA A 102 28.19 -11.78 12.69
N SER A 103 28.37 -10.46 12.64
CA SER A 103 29.39 -9.75 13.43
C SER A 103 29.21 -9.94 14.93
N PHE A 104 27.99 -9.86 15.46
CA PHE A 104 27.73 -10.13 16.88
C PHE A 104 28.04 -11.57 17.29
N ILE A 105 27.74 -12.55 16.43
CA ILE A 105 28.10 -13.96 16.64
C ILE A 105 29.62 -14.13 16.72
N ASP A 106 30.38 -13.48 15.84
CA ASP A 106 31.84 -13.54 15.85
C ASP A 106 32.43 -12.90 17.12
N GLN A 107 31.90 -11.74 17.55
CA GLN A 107 32.30 -11.12 18.82
C GLN A 107 32.06 -12.04 20.02
N LEU A 108 30.91 -12.73 20.07
CA LEU A 108 30.61 -13.70 21.13
C LEU A 108 31.57 -14.90 21.10
N ARG A 109 31.96 -15.38 19.91
CA ARG A 109 32.97 -16.45 19.78
C ARG A 109 34.34 -16.00 20.27
N GLU A 110 34.73 -14.75 20.01
CA GLU A 110 35.98 -14.18 20.50
C GLU A 110 36.00 -14.07 22.03
N VAL A 111 34.91 -13.55 22.63
CA VAL A 111 34.76 -13.47 24.10
C VAL A 111 34.85 -14.85 24.74
N ARG A 112 34.20 -15.86 24.14
CA ARG A 112 34.30 -17.25 24.60
C ARG A 112 35.73 -17.78 24.52
N GLY A 113 36.43 -17.49 23.42
CA GLY A 113 37.84 -17.89 23.24
C GLY A 113 38.75 -17.27 24.30
N LYS A 114 38.56 -15.99 24.61
CA LYS A 114 39.29 -15.29 25.69
C LYS A 114 38.98 -15.88 27.07
N ALA A 115 37.70 -16.17 27.35
CA ALA A 115 37.29 -16.78 28.62
C ALA A 115 37.88 -18.19 28.80
N ALA A 116 37.91 -19.00 27.74
CA ALA A 116 38.56 -20.31 27.74
C ALA A 116 40.08 -20.20 27.98
N GLY A 117 40.77 -19.28 27.30
CA GLY A 117 42.20 -19.06 27.52
C GLY A 117 42.54 -18.59 28.93
N LEU A 118 41.69 -17.76 29.55
CA LEU A 118 41.84 -17.35 30.96
C LEU A 118 41.60 -18.51 31.92
N LEU A 119 40.67 -19.43 31.59
CA LEU A 119 40.47 -20.65 32.35
C LEU A 119 41.71 -21.55 32.31
N ASP A 120 42.29 -21.78 31.12
CA ASP A 120 43.52 -22.57 30.96
C ASP A 120 44.68 -21.99 31.79
N GLN A 121 44.81 -20.65 31.82
CA GLN A 121 45.81 -19.96 32.63
C GLN A 121 45.53 -20.09 34.14
N ALA A 122 44.28 -19.99 34.56
CA ALA A 122 43.89 -20.16 35.96
C ALA A 122 44.14 -21.60 36.45
N GLU A 123 43.87 -22.60 35.60
CA GLU A 123 44.17 -24.01 35.86
C GLU A 123 45.68 -24.26 36.00
N ALA A 124 46.49 -23.69 35.10
CA ALA A 124 47.95 -23.76 35.17
C ALA A 124 48.52 -23.09 36.43
N SER A 125 47.86 -22.03 36.92
CA SER A 125 48.22 -21.30 38.15
C SER A 125 47.75 -21.99 39.44
N GLN A 126 47.01 -23.11 39.33
CA GLN A 126 46.29 -23.79 40.42
C GLN A 126 45.32 -22.90 41.21
N ASP A 127 44.86 -21.78 40.63
CA ASP A 127 43.93 -20.87 41.29
C ASP A 127 42.47 -21.35 41.09
N MET A 128 42.09 -22.34 41.90
CA MET A 128 40.80 -23.04 41.81
C MET A 128 39.58 -22.11 41.98
N ARG A 129 39.73 -20.94 42.62
CA ARG A 129 38.65 -19.95 42.74
C ARG A 129 38.42 -19.17 41.45
N ALA A 130 39.51 -18.75 40.79
CA ALA A 130 39.43 -18.08 39.50
C ALA A 130 38.85 -19.04 38.45
N ALA A 131 39.33 -20.28 38.41
CA ALA A 131 38.82 -21.33 37.52
C ALA A 131 37.30 -21.57 37.66
N GLY A 132 36.80 -21.65 38.91
CA GLY A 132 35.36 -21.81 39.17
C GLY A 132 34.49 -20.63 38.73
N THR A 133 35.04 -19.42 38.68
CA THR A 133 34.33 -18.23 38.16
C THR A 133 34.25 -18.28 36.65
N PHE A 134 35.36 -18.59 35.96
CA PHE A 134 35.37 -18.72 34.49
C PHE A 134 34.51 -19.88 33.99
N LEU A 135 34.48 -21.02 34.69
CA LEU A 135 33.57 -22.13 34.39
C LEU A 135 32.09 -21.74 34.47
N ARG A 136 31.73 -20.87 35.42
CA ARG A 136 30.36 -20.35 35.54
C ARG A 136 29.99 -19.46 34.36
N GLU A 137 30.90 -18.56 33.97
CA GLU A 137 30.72 -17.69 32.80
C GLU A 137 30.64 -18.49 31.50
N LEU A 138 31.48 -19.52 31.32
CA LEU A 138 31.40 -20.44 30.19
C LEU A 138 30.06 -21.18 30.12
N ARG A 139 29.53 -21.63 31.28
CA ARG A 139 28.21 -22.26 31.35
C ARG A 139 27.09 -21.30 30.96
N GLU A 140 27.16 -20.05 31.42
CA GLU A 140 26.15 -19.04 31.07
C GLU A 140 26.19 -18.69 29.57
N GLN A 141 27.39 -18.61 28.98
CA GLN A 141 27.53 -18.45 27.53
C GLN A 141 26.91 -19.62 26.76
N ILE A 142 27.15 -20.88 27.18
CA ILE A 142 26.54 -22.07 26.54
C ILE A 142 25.00 -22.01 26.61
N ARG A 143 24.45 -21.56 27.74
CA ARG A 143 23.00 -21.38 27.89
C ARG A 143 22.46 -20.33 26.93
N LEU A 144 23.11 -19.16 26.83
CA LEU A 144 22.73 -18.09 25.90
C LEU A 144 22.79 -18.55 24.44
N TRP A 145 23.81 -19.33 24.06
CA TRP A 145 23.88 -19.92 22.72
C TRP A 145 22.74 -20.91 22.45
N ALA A 146 22.40 -21.74 23.42
CA ALA A 146 21.30 -22.69 23.28
C ALA A 146 19.92 -22.02 23.25
N GLU A 147 19.76 -20.88 23.92
CA GLU A 147 18.58 -20.01 23.81
C GLU A 147 18.51 -19.32 22.43
N LEU A 148 19.64 -18.82 21.93
CA LEU A 148 19.75 -18.22 20.59
C LEU A 148 19.48 -19.21 19.46
N GLU A 149 19.91 -20.48 19.61
CA GLU A 149 19.61 -21.58 18.69
C GLU A 149 18.17 -22.12 18.83
N GLY A 150 17.38 -21.59 19.78
CA GLY A 150 16.01 -22.04 20.05
C GLY A 150 15.90 -23.44 20.66
N ARG A 151 17.01 -24.02 21.13
CA ARG A 151 17.06 -25.34 21.79
C ARG A 151 16.59 -25.27 23.24
N ILE A 152 16.63 -24.08 23.84
CA ILE A 152 16.05 -23.78 25.15
C ILE A 152 14.89 -22.80 24.91
N ALA A 153 13.67 -23.23 25.21
CA ALA A 153 12.53 -22.35 25.18
C ALA A 153 12.59 -21.39 26.38
N SER A 154 12.67 -20.09 26.10
CA SER A 154 12.34 -19.02 27.04
C SER A 154 10.86 -18.68 26.80
N PRO A 155 9.89 -19.36 27.42
CA PRO A 155 8.49 -19.05 27.17
C PRO A 155 8.25 -17.60 27.63
N PRO A 156 7.77 -16.70 26.75
CA PRO A 156 7.41 -15.36 27.18
C PRO A 156 6.27 -15.48 28.18
N GLN A 157 6.51 -15.07 29.42
CA GLN A 157 5.43 -14.88 30.38
C GLN A 157 4.65 -13.63 29.96
N ILE A 158 3.60 -13.81 29.16
CA ILE A 158 2.70 -12.71 28.79
C ILE A 158 1.79 -12.45 30.01
N THR A 159 2.19 -11.51 30.86
CA THR A 159 1.38 -11.06 31.98
C THR A 159 0.25 -10.15 31.47
N LEU A 160 -0.83 -10.76 30.97
CA LEU A 160 -2.05 -10.08 30.48
C LEU A 160 -2.81 -9.33 31.59
N ILE A 161 -2.53 -9.60 32.86
CA ILE A 161 -3.27 -9.06 34.01
C ILE A 161 -2.94 -7.58 34.25
N THR A 162 -1.79 -7.10 33.78
CA THR A 162 -1.32 -5.72 33.98
C THR A 162 -1.41 -4.83 32.76
N SER A 163 -1.85 -5.33 31.59
CA SER A 163 -1.95 -4.47 30.41
C SER A 163 -3.18 -3.56 30.48
N PRO A 164 -3.03 -2.24 30.31
CA PRO A 164 -4.17 -1.31 30.28
C PRO A 164 -5.13 -1.62 29.13
N GLU A 165 -4.61 -2.15 28.02
CA GLU A 165 -5.38 -2.63 26.86
C GLU A 165 -6.39 -3.73 27.24
N TRP A 166 -6.04 -4.61 28.19
CA TRP A 166 -6.96 -5.65 28.66
C TRP A 166 -8.15 -5.07 29.43
N VAL A 167 -7.94 -3.97 30.16
CA VAL A 167 -9.00 -3.27 30.88
C VAL A 167 -9.98 -2.60 29.91
N GLU A 168 -9.48 -2.03 28.82
CA GLU A 168 -10.30 -1.42 27.76
C GLU A 168 -11.16 -2.48 27.05
N VAL A 169 -10.55 -3.59 26.63
CA VAL A 169 -11.27 -4.71 25.99
C VAL A 169 -12.34 -5.27 26.92
N ARG A 170 -12.01 -5.48 28.20
CA ARG A 170 -12.98 -5.94 29.20
C ARG A 170 -14.16 -4.99 29.34
N SER A 171 -13.90 -3.69 29.38
CA SER A 171 -14.94 -2.67 29.52
C SER A 171 -15.84 -2.63 28.29
N LEU A 172 -15.26 -2.71 27.09
CA LEU A 172 -16.00 -2.73 25.83
C LEU A 172 -16.90 -3.97 25.71
N VAL A 173 -16.40 -5.16 26.10
CA VAL A 173 -17.19 -6.40 26.10
C VAL A 173 -18.36 -6.31 27.09
N ILE A 174 -18.13 -5.78 28.30
CA ILE A 174 -19.21 -5.62 29.30
C ILE A 174 -20.26 -4.61 28.81
N ASN A 175 -19.84 -3.50 28.21
CA ASN A 175 -20.74 -2.48 27.67
C ASN A 175 -21.57 -3.01 26.49
N ALA A 176 -20.97 -3.80 25.59
CA ALA A 176 -21.68 -4.41 24.46
C ALA A 176 -22.79 -5.38 24.91
N LEU A 177 -22.67 -5.96 26.11
CA LEU A 177 -23.63 -6.88 26.71
C LEU A 177 -24.71 -6.19 27.55
N GLU A 178 -24.73 -4.86 27.62
CA GLU A 178 -25.74 -4.09 28.35
C GLU A 178 -27.20 -4.43 27.96
N PRO A 179 -27.52 -4.67 26.67
CA PRO A 179 -28.87 -5.07 26.25
C PRO A 179 -29.27 -6.50 26.67
N TYR A 180 -28.31 -7.34 27.09
CA TYR A 180 -28.51 -8.76 27.42
C TYR A 180 -28.05 -9.06 28.85
N PRO A 181 -28.88 -8.79 29.87
CA PRO A 181 -28.48 -8.84 31.27
C PRO A 181 -28.00 -10.22 31.73
N GLU A 182 -28.63 -11.30 31.24
CA GLU A 182 -28.24 -12.69 31.55
C GLU A 182 -26.84 -13.04 31.00
N ALA A 183 -26.54 -12.60 29.77
CA ALA A 183 -25.23 -12.82 29.15
C ALA A 183 -24.13 -12.00 29.83
N ARG A 184 -24.45 -10.78 30.27
CA ARG A 184 -23.54 -9.91 31.02
C ARG A 184 -23.11 -10.55 32.34
N GLU A 185 -24.05 -11.13 33.09
CA GLU A 185 -23.75 -11.78 34.38
C GLU A 185 -22.87 -13.02 34.21
N ALA A 186 -23.15 -13.86 33.20
CA ALA A 186 -22.34 -15.04 32.90
C ALA A 186 -20.87 -14.68 32.60
N VAL A 187 -20.64 -13.61 31.83
CA VAL A 187 -19.30 -13.12 31.48
C VAL A 187 -18.59 -12.51 32.68
N VAL A 188 -19.26 -11.69 33.49
CA VAL A 188 -18.68 -11.11 34.71
C VAL A 188 -18.29 -12.21 35.70
N HIS A 189 -19.10 -13.27 35.83
CA HIS A 189 -18.79 -14.39 36.72
C HIS A 189 -17.58 -15.18 36.21
N ALA A 190 -17.49 -15.44 34.91
CA ALA A 190 -16.35 -16.12 34.27
C ALA A 190 -15.02 -15.33 34.40
N ILE A 191 -15.09 -14.00 34.40
CA ILE A 191 -13.92 -13.12 34.56
C ILE A 191 -13.47 -13.00 36.02
N ARG A 192 -14.40 -13.03 36.99
CA ARG A 192 -14.08 -12.96 38.43
C ARG A 192 -13.69 -14.30 39.06
N GLY A 193 -14.08 -15.42 38.44
CA GLY A 193 -13.83 -16.77 38.94
C GLY A 193 -12.43 -17.34 38.63
N ARG A 194 -11.48 -16.51 38.18
CA ARG A 194 -10.12 -16.91 37.86
C ARG A 194 -9.09 -15.99 38.48
#